data_AF-A0A957U0L9-F1
#
_entry.id   AF-A0A957U0L9-F1
#
_cell.length_a   1.000
_cell.length_b   1.000
_cell.length_c   1.000
_cell.angle_alpha   90.00
_cell.angle_beta   90.00
_cell.angle_gamma   90.00
#
_symmetry.space_group_name_H-M   'P 1'
#
loop_
_entity.id
_entity.type
_entity.pdbx_description
1 polymer ?
#
loop_
_entity_poly.entity_id
_entity_poly.type
_entity_poly.pdbx_seq_one_letter_code
_entity_poly.pdbx_strand_id
1 'polypeptide(L)' 'MSEKTGRFAIIEQFLADGMDFMFGQPGTVEQGLLDALADYPEMKYILTLQETVAVMAADGYARATQKPT' A
#
# COMPACT_ATOMS: atom_id res chain seq x y z
N MET A 1 -8.74 -7.22 23.63
CA MET A 1 -8.04 -7.01 22.35
C MET A 1 -7.76 -5.52 22.26
N SER A 2 -6.54 -5.09 21.98
CA SER A 2 -6.27 -3.68 21.69
C SER A 2 -7.06 -3.32 20.42
N GLU A 3 -8.00 -2.38 20.50
CA GLU A 3 -8.70 -1.87 19.31
C GLU A 3 -7.69 -1.10 18.45
N LYS A 4 -7.17 -1.75 17.41
CA LYS A 4 -6.42 -1.05 16.36
C LYS A 4 -7.40 -0.38 15.41
N THR A 5 -7.13 0.89 15.08
CA THR A 5 -7.92 1.62 14.08
C THR A 5 -7.74 1.00 12.68
N GLY A 6 -8.75 1.13 11.80
CA GLY A 6 -8.78 0.46 10.50
C GLY A 6 -7.56 0.71 9.60
N ARG A 7 -6.95 1.90 9.67
CA ARG A 7 -5.73 2.25 8.91
C ARG A 7 -4.52 1.37 9.24
N PHE A 8 -4.42 0.87 10.47
CA PHE A 8 -3.35 -0.06 10.86
C PHE A 8 -3.72 -1.49 10.48
N ALA A 9 -4.96 -1.89 10.77
CA ALA A 9 -5.44 -3.23 10.50
C ALA A 9 -5.33 -3.60 9.00
N ILE A 10 -5.59 -2.65 8.10
CA ILE A 10 -5.51 -2.91 6.65
C ILE A 10 -4.05 -3.11 6.18
N ILE A 11 -3.09 -2.35 6.71
CA ILE A 11 -1.66 -2.51 6.38
C ILE A 11 -1.18 -3.89 6.86
N GLU A 12 -1.53 -4.26 8.09
CA GLU A 12 -1.17 -5.57 8.65
C GLU A 12 -1.76 -6.74 7.85
N GLN A 13 -2.99 -6.59 7.36
CA GLN A 13 -3.61 -7.61 6.52
C GLN A 13 -2.90 -7.73 5.17
N PHE A 14 -2.58 -6.62 4.50
CA PHE A 14 -1.83 -6.65 3.25
C PHE A 14 -0.45 -7.31 3.41
N LEU A 15 0.28 -6.98 4.47
CA LEU A 15 1.55 -7.64 4.78
C LEU A 15 1.38 -9.14 5.06
N ALA A 16 0.33 -9.54 5.78
CA ALA A 16 0.02 -10.94 6.04
C ALA A 16 -0.28 -11.73 4.74
N ASP A 17 -0.86 -11.07 3.74
CA ASP A 17 -1.12 -11.62 2.42
C ASP A 17 0.12 -11.56 1.48
N GLY A 18 1.26 -11.04 1.98
CA GLY A 18 2.52 -10.94 1.24
C GLY A 18 2.58 -9.79 0.23
N MET A 19 1.76 -8.75 0.44
CA MET A 19 1.78 -7.52 -0.36
C MET A 19 2.73 -6.50 0.30
N ASP A 20 3.93 -6.38 -0.25
CA ASP A 20 5.00 -5.56 0.32
C ASP A 20 5.18 -4.20 -0.38
N PHE A 21 4.39 -3.93 -1.43
CA PHE A 21 4.50 -2.71 -2.26
C PHE A 21 3.12 -2.09 -2.49
N MET A 22 3.00 -0.79 -2.24
CA MET A 22 1.79 -0.01 -2.49
C MET A 22 2.08 1.08 -3.52
N PHE A 23 1.43 1.05 -4.68
CA PHE A 23 1.58 2.08 -5.72
C PHE A 23 0.49 3.12 -5.58
N GLY A 24 0.84 4.41 -5.55
CA GLY A 24 -0.19 5.45 -5.41
C GLY A 24 0.27 6.87 -5.74
N GLN A 25 -0.71 7.76 -5.83
CA GLN A 25 -0.50 9.20 -5.88
C GLN A 25 -1.16 9.77 -4.62
N PRO A 26 -0.40 10.38 -3.69
CA PRO A 26 -0.90 10.75 -2.37
C PRO A 26 -1.72 12.03 -2.40
N GLY A 27 -2.84 12.01 -1.70
CA GLY A 27 -3.78 13.10 -1.48
C GLY A 27 -4.16 13.25 0.00
N THR A 28 -4.96 14.28 0.28
CA THR A 28 -5.31 14.65 1.66
C THR A 28 -6.26 13.67 2.35
N VAL A 29 -7.05 12.90 1.58
CA VAL A 29 -8.04 11.96 2.11
C VAL A 29 -7.37 10.72 2.68
N GLU A 30 -6.36 10.20 1.99
CA GLU A 30 -5.58 9.03 2.37
C GLU A 30 -4.38 9.35 3.26
N GLN A 31 -4.11 10.64 3.57
CA GLN A 31 -2.97 11.06 4.38
C GLN A 31 -2.88 10.31 5.70
N GLY A 32 -4.01 10.06 6.37
CA GLY A 32 -4.03 9.31 7.63
C GLY A 32 -3.59 7.84 7.51
N LEU A 33 -3.70 7.23 6.33
CA LEU A 33 -3.16 5.90 6.01
C LEU A 33 -1.67 6.00 5.69
N LEU A 34 -1.25 7.01 4.92
CA LEU A 34 0.16 7.25 4.61
C LEU A 34 0.99 7.52 5.87
N ASP A 35 0.42 8.25 6.83
CA ASP A 35 1.04 8.47 8.14
C ASP A 35 1.23 7.14 8.89
N ALA A 36 0.27 6.22 8.79
CA ALA A 36 0.36 4.91 9.42
C ALA A 36 1.43 4.02 8.75
N LEU A 37 1.66 4.17 7.43
CA LEU A 37 2.73 3.43 6.74
C LEU A 37 4.13 3.71 7.30
N ALA A 38 4.34 4.87 7.95
CA ALA A 38 5.61 5.17 8.60
C ALA A 38 5.98 4.16 9.70
N ASP A 39 4.99 3.49 10.29
CA ASP A 39 5.19 2.46 11.32
C ASP A 39 5.46 1.07 10.72
N TYR A 40 5.33 0.89 9.40
CA TYR A 40 5.46 -0.40 8.68
C TYR A 40 6.47 -0.29 7.53
N PRO A 41 7.78 -0.25 7.82
CA PRO A 41 8.83 -0.15 6.79
C PRO A 41 8.84 -1.34 5.81
N GLU A 42 8.18 -2.46 6.16
CA GLU A 42 7.96 -3.61 5.29
C GLU A 42 7.03 -3.28 4.12
N MET A 43 6.08 -2.34 4.30
CA MET A 43 5.16 -1.88 3.26
C MET A 43 5.76 -0.68 2.52
N LYS A 44 6.24 -0.90 1.29
CA LYS A 44 6.92 0.13 0.49
C LYS A 44 5.93 0.92 -0.36
N TYR A 45 5.73 2.19 -0.03
CA TYR A 45 4.94 3.10 -0.85
C TYR A 45 5.74 3.61 -2.06
N ILE A 46 5.27 3.30 -3.27
CA ILE A 46 5.83 3.76 -4.54
C ILE A 46 5.00 4.93 -5.04
N LEU A 47 5.58 6.13 -4.88
CA LEU A 47 4.98 7.38 -5.37
C LEU A 47 4.93 7.40 -6.90
N THR A 48 3.76 7.74 -7.43
CA THR A 48 3.53 7.91 -8.87
C THR A 48 2.97 9.30 -9.18
N LEU A 49 3.19 9.76 -10.42
CA LEU A 49 2.77 11.09 -10.86
C LEU A 49 1.24 11.20 -11.06
N GLN A 50 0.59 10.10 -11.46
CA GLN A 50 -0.84 10.05 -11.76
C GLN A 50 -1.38 8.64 -11.47
N GLU A 51 -2.67 8.55 -11.16
CA GLU A 51 -3.34 7.29 -10.80
C GLU A 51 -3.22 6.22 -11.89
N THR A 52 -3.29 6.59 -13.17
CA THR A 52 -3.12 5.64 -14.28
C THR A 52 -1.75 4.97 -14.27
N VAL A 53 -0.69 5.69 -13.87
CA VAL A 53 0.65 5.13 -13.73
C VAL A 53 0.74 4.20 -12.52
N ALA A 54 0.09 4.54 -11.40
CA ALA A 54 -0.02 3.64 -10.24
C ALA A 54 -0.63 2.29 -10.63
N VAL A 55 -1.78 2.32 -11.31
CA VAL A 55 -2.50 1.11 -11.73
C VAL A 55 -1.68 0.28 -12.72
N MET A 56 -1.07 0.91 -13.73
CA MET A 56 -0.23 0.20 -14.70
C MET A 56 1.02 -0.42 -14.05
N ALA A 57 1.65 0.28 -13.09
CA ALA A 57 2.79 -0.24 -12.36
C ALA A 57 2.42 -1.42 -11.46
N ALA A 58 1.29 -1.33 -10.74
CA ALA A 58 0.77 -2.41 -9.91
C ALA A 58 0.41 -3.65 -10.76
N ASP A 59 -0.31 -3.48 -11.88
CA ASP A 59 -0.64 -4.58 -12.80
C ASP A 59 0.63 -5.22 -13.39
N GLY A 60 1.59 -4.40 -13.83
CA GLY A 60 2.87 -4.89 -14.34
C GLY A 60 3.66 -5.70 -13.30
N TYR A 61 3.73 -5.19 -12.06
CA TYR A 61 4.39 -5.88 -10.95
C TYR A 61 3.69 -7.20 -10.62
N ALA A 62 2.36 -7.19 -10.50
CA ALA A 62 1.60 -8.38 -10.16
C ALA A 62 1.77 -9.49 -11.21
N ARG A 63 1.75 -9.13 -12.50
CA ARG A 63 2.01 -10.06 -13.61
C ARG A 63 3.44 -10.58 -13.60
N ALA A 64 4.43 -9.72 -13.37
CA ALA A 64 5.83 -10.12 -13.38
C ALA A 64 6.18 -11.06 -12.21
N THR A 65 5.56 -10.85 -11.05
CA THR A 65 5.82 -11.62 -9.82
C THR A 65 4.87 -12.79 -9.61
N GLN A 66 3.76 -12.83 -10.36
CA GLN A 66 2.66 -13.78 -10.16
C GLN A 66 2.08 -13.72 -8.73
N LYS A 67 2.05 -12.52 -8.15
CA LYS A 67 1.57 -12.24 -6.78
C LYS A 67 0.72 -10.97 -6.75
N PRO A 68 -0.24 -10.84 -5.82
CA PRO A 68 -0.90 -9.56 -5.57
C PRO A 68 0.08 -8.51 -5.07
N THR A 69 -0.28 -7.24 -5.26
CA THR A 69 0.42 -6.06 -4.77
C THR A 69 -0.58 -4.96 -4.47
#